data_AF-A0A1D2NA36-F1
#
_entry.id   AF-A0A1D2NA36-F1
#
_cell.length_a   1.000
_cell.length_b   1.000
_cell.length_c   1.000
_cell.angle_alpha   90.00
_cell.angle_beta   90.00
_cell.angle_gamma   90.00
#
_symmetry.space_group_name_H-M   'P 1'
#
loop_
_entity.id
_entity.type
_entity.pdbx_description
1 polymer ?
#
loop_
_entity_poly.entity_id
_entity_poly.type
_entity_poly.pdbx_seq_one_letter_code
_entity_poly.pdbx_strand_id
1 'polypeptide(L)'
;MSSDPRETKKSRKNPWESASLFSLLTFAWIWPIFKKGLGKDLELDDLYESPEAHGSELLANQLSRLWEEEKQKSKDNGSKRMLHRALFRLFGMSFFYYSVALGFDEVILRVVQSIAIRLLVKSFDSTANISQREQIVYAAIVCFSAFFHNVVIHHCVFLMFRTGQSARVACSALLYRKTMTLNYSSGKDVGHLMNLMSNDVFRFDYGLIFIPYLVIAPLQTLVYIYFLYDEIGLAMLGGIGFVFLIMPLQGKLLSGDTLNILLSA
;
A
#
# COMPACT_ATOMS: atom_id res chain seq x y z
N MET A 1 -20.25 -39.04 26.54
CA MET A 1 -20.03 -38.25 25.32
C MET A 1 -20.53 -36.84 25.57
N SER A 2 -19.68 -35.98 26.13
CA SER A 2 -19.96 -34.55 26.23
C SER A 2 -19.44 -33.89 24.96
N SER A 3 -20.34 -33.47 24.08
CA SER A 3 -20.03 -32.60 22.95
C SER A 3 -19.44 -31.30 23.50
N ASP A 4 -18.16 -31.05 23.19
CA ASP A 4 -17.49 -29.77 23.45
C ASP A 4 -18.30 -28.65 22.76
N PRO A 5 -18.70 -27.56 23.45
CA PRO A 5 -19.45 -26.46 22.84
C PRO A 5 -18.68 -25.70 21.74
N ARG A 6 -17.44 -26.10 21.44
CA ARG A 6 -16.65 -25.65 20.29
C ARG A 6 -16.94 -26.41 18.99
N GLU A 7 -18.09 -27.07 18.86
CA GLU A 7 -18.65 -27.46 17.55
C GLU A 7 -19.02 -26.20 16.73
N THR A 8 -17.98 -25.65 16.10
CA THR A 8 -17.95 -25.04 14.76
C THR A 8 -19.23 -24.35 14.31
N LYS A 9 -19.48 -23.17 14.90
CA LYS A 9 -20.39 -22.18 14.31
C LYS A 9 -19.93 -21.93 12.86
N LYS A 10 -20.80 -22.28 11.89
CA LYS A 10 -20.48 -22.31 10.47
C LYS A 10 -20.01 -20.93 10.02
N SER A 11 -18.70 -20.81 9.83
CA SER A 11 -18.09 -19.53 9.56
C SER A 11 -18.47 -18.99 8.19
N ARG A 12 -18.62 -17.67 8.12
CA ARG A 12 -19.07 -16.98 6.91
C ARG A 12 -17.90 -16.83 5.96
N LYS A 13 -17.93 -17.58 4.87
CA LYS A 13 -16.94 -17.45 3.78
C LYS A 13 -16.84 -16.02 3.28
N ASN A 14 -15.63 -15.61 2.91
CA ASN A 14 -15.37 -14.26 2.47
C ASN A 14 -16.03 -14.00 1.10
N PRO A 15 -16.90 -12.98 0.97
CA PRO A 15 -17.57 -12.66 -0.29
C PRO A 15 -16.58 -12.26 -1.40
N TRP A 16 -15.35 -11.84 -1.04
CA TRP A 16 -14.29 -11.55 -2.01
C TRP A 16 -13.96 -12.76 -2.90
N GLU A 17 -13.99 -13.99 -2.38
CA GLU A 17 -13.64 -15.20 -3.14
C GLU A 17 -14.71 -15.62 -4.15
N SER A 18 -15.96 -15.18 -3.95
CA SER A 18 -17.11 -15.54 -4.79
C SER A 18 -17.71 -14.35 -5.55
N ALA A 19 -17.10 -13.17 -5.43
CA ALA A 19 -17.57 -11.95 -6.06
C ALA A 19 -17.39 -11.99 -7.58
N SER A 20 -18.38 -11.43 -8.30
CA SER A 20 -18.27 -11.21 -9.74
C SER A 20 -17.21 -10.14 -10.05
N LEU A 21 -16.71 -10.11 -11.30
CA LEU A 21 -15.72 -9.12 -11.73
C LEU A 21 -16.19 -7.67 -11.49
N PHE A 22 -17.46 -7.38 -11.75
CA PHE A 22 -18.03 -6.06 -11.50
C PHE A 22 -18.04 -5.72 -10.00
N SER A 23 -18.41 -6.70 -9.16
CA SER A 23 -18.41 -6.53 -7.70
C SER A 23 -17.01 -6.34 -7.15
N LEU A 24 -16.00 -7.01 -7.73
CA LEU A 24 -14.59 -6.82 -7.39
C LEU A 24 -14.11 -5.42 -7.79
N LEU A 25 -14.40 -4.99 -9.02
CA LEU A 25 -13.99 -3.69 -9.57
C LEU A 25 -14.56 -2.51 -8.79
N THR A 26 -15.78 -2.64 -8.29
CA THR A 26 -16.49 -1.57 -7.56
C THR A 26 -16.38 -1.70 -6.04
N PHE A 27 -15.69 -2.73 -5.53
CA PHE A 27 -15.68 -3.11 -4.11
C PHE A 27 -17.08 -3.34 -3.51
N ALA A 28 -18.10 -3.58 -4.34
CA ALA A 28 -19.48 -3.79 -3.90
C ALA A 28 -19.66 -5.02 -3.01
N TRP A 29 -18.71 -5.95 -3.02
CA TRP A 29 -18.72 -7.15 -2.18
C TRP A 29 -18.65 -6.82 -0.68
N ILE A 30 -18.19 -5.62 -0.30
CA ILE A 30 -18.13 -5.14 1.09
C ILE A 30 -19.49 -4.61 1.55
N TRP A 31 -20.37 -4.20 0.63
CA TRP A 31 -21.64 -3.55 0.98
C TRP A 31 -22.51 -4.31 1.99
N PRO A 32 -22.62 -5.65 1.98
CA PRO A 32 -23.43 -6.39 2.95
C PRO A 32 -23.01 -6.16 4.41
N ILE A 33 -21.71 -6.03 4.70
CA ILE A 33 -21.23 -5.77 6.07
C ILE A 33 -21.52 -4.33 6.49
N PHE A 34 -21.37 -3.36 5.58
CA PHE A 34 -21.72 -1.96 5.85
C PHE A 34 -23.20 -1.78 6.12
N LYS A 35 -24.06 -2.40 5.30
CA LYS A 35 -25.51 -2.36 5.50
C LYS A 35 -25.91 -2.91 6.87
N LYS A 36 -25.21 -3.95 7.34
CA LYS A 36 -25.45 -4.55 8.66
C LYS A 36 -24.96 -3.64 9.80
N GLY A 37 -23.78 -3.04 9.65
CA GLY A 37 -23.22 -2.08 10.61
C GLY A 37 -24.02 -0.78 10.73
N LEU A 38 -24.81 -0.42 9.71
CA LEU A 38 -25.73 0.71 9.78
C LEU A 38 -26.95 0.42 10.68
N GLY A 39 -27.38 -0.85 10.76
CA GLY A 39 -28.57 -1.25 11.49
C GLY A 39 -28.29 -1.75 12.92
N LYS A 40 -27.09 -2.26 13.19
CA LYS A 40 -26.67 -2.71 14.52
C LYS A 40 -25.15 -2.63 14.67
N ASP A 41 -24.68 -2.61 15.91
CA ASP A 41 -23.27 -2.81 16.20
C ASP A 41 -22.80 -4.19 15.70
N LEU A 42 -21.63 -4.20 15.06
CA LEU A 42 -21.05 -5.42 14.50
C LEU A 42 -20.39 -6.24 15.60
N GLU A 43 -20.78 -7.50 15.69
CA GLU A 43 -20.17 -8.48 16.58
C GLU A 43 -19.15 -9.35 15.82
N LEU A 44 -18.28 -10.06 16.53
CA LEU A 44 -17.28 -10.96 15.92
C LEU A 44 -17.93 -12.02 15.00
N ASP A 45 -19.12 -12.51 15.37
CA ASP A 45 -19.91 -13.47 14.59
C ASP A 45 -20.45 -12.90 13.27
N ASP A 46 -20.43 -11.57 13.11
CA ASP A 46 -20.88 -10.90 11.91
C ASP A 46 -19.77 -10.76 10.86
N LEU A 47 -18.51 -10.95 11.26
CA LEU A 47 -17.34 -10.83 10.41
C LEU A 47 -17.17 -12.05 9.50
N TYR A 48 -16.52 -11.81 8.36
CA TYR A 48 -16.14 -12.87 7.44
C TYR A 48 -14.84 -13.52 7.87
N GLU A 49 -14.70 -14.79 7.52
CA GLU A 49 -13.46 -15.52 7.66
C GLU A 49 -12.36 -14.90 6.78
N SER A 50 -11.11 -15.02 7.24
CA SER A 50 -9.96 -14.68 6.41
C SER A 50 -9.92 -15.63 5.21
N PRO A 51 -9.69 -15.14 3.98
CA PRO A 51 -9.52 -16.02 2.83
C PRO A 51 -8.41 -17.04 3.09
N GLU A 52 -8.53 -18.27 2.57
CA GLU A 52 -7.58 -19.35 2.86
C GLU A 52 -6.13 -18.98 2.47
N ALA A 53 -5.98 -18.21 1.39
CA ALA A 53 -4.69 -17.66 0.93
C ALA A 53 -4.00 -16.73 1.95
N HIS A 54 -4.74 -16.21 2.94
CA HIS A 54 -4.24 -15.37 4.03
C HIS A 54 -4.26 -16.09 5.38
N GLY A 55 -4.41 -17.41 5.38
CA GLY A 55 -4.29 -18.22 6.58
C GLY A 55 -2.91 -18.02 7.22
N SER A 56 -2.91 -17.72 8.52
CA SER A 56 -1.66 -17.49 9.27
C SER A 56 -0.74 -18.70 9.25
N GLU A 57 -1.30 -19.90 9.31
CA GLU A 57 -0.54 -21.15 9.24
C GLU A 57 0.16 -21.33 7.88
N LEU A 58 -0.55 -21.14 6.77
CA LEU A 58 -0.02 -21.27 5.42
C LEU A 58 1.12 -20.27 5.20
N LEU A 59 0.89 -19.00 5.50
CA LEU A 59 1.89 -17.94 5.35
C LEU A 59 3.11 -18.16 6.27
N ALA A 60 2.88 -18.60 7.51
CA ALA A 60 3.95 -18.92 8.45
C ALA A 60 4.82 -20.09 7.97
N ASN A 61 4.19 -21.14 7.44
CA ASN A 61 4.89 -22.32 6.92
C ASN A 61 5.71 -21.96 5.68
N GLN A 62 5.17 -21.18 4.76
CA GLN A 62 5.89 -20.69 3.58
C GLN A 62 7.11 -19.83 3.96
N LEU A 63 6.91 -18.85 4.86
CA LEU A 63 8.01 -17.99 5.30
C LEU A 63 9.07 -18.76 6.09
N SER A 64 8.66 -19.69 6.94
CA SER A 64 9.57 -20.55 7.71
C SER A 64 10.44 -21.39 6.78
N ARG A 65 9.85 -22.02 5.75
CA ARG A 65 10.60 -22.79 4.75
C ARG A 65 11.64 -21.93 4.04
N LEU A 66 11.24 -20.77 3.52
CA LEU A 66 12.14 -19.84 2.83
C LEU A 66 13.24 -19.30 3.75
N TRP A 67 12.95 -19.14 5.04
CA TRP A 67 13.91 -18.72 6.04
C TRP A 67 14.96 -19.80 6.34
N GLU A 68 14.55 -21.07 6.44
CA GLU A 68 15.50 -22.18 6.61
C GLU A 68 16.39 -22.36 5.37
N GLU A 69 15.84 -22.22 4.16
CA GLU A 69 16.65 -22.21 2.92
C GLU A 69 17.71 -21.11 2.92
N GLU A 70 17.36 -19.90 3.37
CA GLU A 70 18.31 -18.78 3.44
C GLU A 70 19.36 -19.00 4.54
N LYS A 71 19.00 -19.65 5.67
CA LYS A 71 19.98 -20.07 6.68
C LYS A 71 20.96 -21.11 6.13
N GLN A 72 20.47 -22.06 5.33
CA GLN A 72 21.32 -23.09 4.73
C GLN A 72 22.29 -22.46 3.72
N LYS A 73 21.80 -21.62 2.81
CA LYS A 73 22.65 -20.85 1.87
C LYS A 73 23.70 -19.99 2.57
N SER A 74 23.35 -19.42 3.72
CA SER A 74 24.28 -18.67 4.56
C SER A 74 25.40 -19.54 5.14
N LYS A 75 25.09 -20.80 5.53
CA LYS A 75 26.10 -21.76 5.98
C LYS A 75 27.02 -22.21 4.85
N ASP A 76 26.44 -22.49 3.68
CA ASP A 76 27.19 -23.07 2.56
C ASP A 76 28.08 -22.03 1.86
N ASN A 77 27.58 -20.80 1.69
CA ASN A 77 28.24 -19.76 0.91
C ASN A 77 28.78 -18.58 1.76
N GLY A 78 28.72 -18.69 3.10
CA GLY A 78 29.11 -17.60 4.02
C GLY A 78 28.24 -16.33 3.91
N SER A 79 27.12 -16.36 3.19
CA SER A 79 26.27 -15.19 2.97
C SER A 79 25.60 -14.73 4.27
N LYS A 80 25.31 -13.43 4.41
CA LYS A 80 24.62 -12.88 5.59
C LYS A 80 23.15 -13.32 5.60
N ARG A 81 22.67 -13.83 6.74
CA ARG A 81 21.26 -14.21 6.95
C ARG A 81 20.39 -12.96 6.97
N MET A 82 19.44 -12.85 6.04
CA MET A 82 18.61 -11.65 5.89
C MET A 82 17.14 -12.03 5.67
N LEU A 83 16.28 -11.76 6.66
CA LEU A 83 14.85 -12.09 6.60
C LEU A 83 14.13 -11.37 5.44
N HIS A 84 14.53 -10.15 5.11
CA HIS A 84 13.94 -9.40 4.00
C HIS A 84 14.09 -10.13 2.65
N ARG A 85 15.11 -10.98 2.47
CA ARG A 85 15.27 -11.78 1.25
C ARG A 85 14.22 -12.89 1.16
N ALA A 86 13.91 -13.54 2.28
CA ALA A 86 12.84 -14.53 2.34
C ALA A 86 11.46 -13.88 2.10
N LEU A 87 11.22 -12.69 2.68
CA LEU A 87 10.02 -11.90 2.42
C LEU A 87 9.91 -11.47 0.95
N PHE A 88 11.01 -11.01 0.36
CA PHE A 88 11.04 -10.63 -1.06
C PHE A 88 10.80 -11.83 -1.98
N ARG A 89 11.31 -13.03 -1.65
CA ARG A 89 10.96 -14.24 -2.42
C ARG A 89 9.49 -14.62 -2.30
N LEU A 90 8.86 -14.36 -1.15
CA LEU A 90 7.45 -14.72 -0.92
C LEU A 90 6.46 -13.73 -1.57
N PHE A 91 6.71 -12.43 -1.42
CA PHE A 91 5.76 -11.37 -1.81
C PHE A 91 6.26 -10.47 -2.95
N GLY A 92 7.55 -10.53 -3.28
CA GLY A 92 8.20 -9.55 -4.15
C GLY A 92 7.69 -9.53 -5.58
N MET A 93 7.32 -10.67 -6.16
CA MET A 93 6.77 -10.71 -7.52
C MET A 93 5.39 -10.05 -7.59
N SER A 94 4.47 -10.40 -6.69
CA SER A 94 3.15 -9.76 -6.61
C SER A 94 3.29 -8.25 -6.39
N PHE A 95 4.15 -7.86 -5.43
CA PHE A 95 4.45 -6.47 -5.15
C PHE A 95 5.03 -5.73 -6.36
N PHE A 96 5.94 -6.36 -7.11
CA PHE A 96 6.55 -5.79 -8.31
C PHE A 96 5.50 -5.52 -9.40
N TYR A 97 4.58 -6.46 -9.67
CA TYR A 97 3.51 -6.24 -10.64
C TYR A 97 2.62 -5.05 -10.27
N TYR A 98 2.23 -4.93 -8.99
CA TYR A 98 1.44 -3.78 -8.52
C TYR A 98 2.22 -2.47 -8.61
N SER A 99 3.52 -2.51 -8.32
CA SER A 99 4.40 -1.33 -8.39
C SER A 99 4.58 -0.85 -9.83
N VAL A 100 4.72 -1.76 -10.79
CA VAL A 100 4.80 -1.42 -12.22
C VAL A 100 3.47 -0.87 -12.73
N ALA A 101 2.33 -1.46 -12.34
CA ALA A 101 1.02 -0.95 -12.71
C ALA A 101 0.77 0.48 -12.17
N LEU A 102 1.14 0.71 -10.91
CA LEU A 102 1.08 2.05 -10.29
C LEU A 102 2.03 3.04 -10.99
N GLY A 103 3.26 2.62 -11.31
CA GLY A 103 4.21 3.45 -12.03
C GLY A 103 3.74 3.83 -13.44
N PHE A 104 3.11 2.89 -14.16
CA PHE A 104 2.51 3.17 -15.47
C PHE A 104 1.40 4.24 -15.35
N ASP A 105 0.50 4.09 -14.37
CA ASP A 105 -0.57 5.06 -14.12
C ASP A 105 -0.03 6.47 -13.78
N GLU A 106 0.91 6.55 -12.83
CA GLU A 106 1.46 7.83 -12.36
C GLU A 106 2.35 8.54 -13.40
N VAL A 107 3.11 7.79 -14.20
CA VAL A 107 4.03 8.38 -15.18
C VAL A 107 3.36 8.62 -16.54
N ILE A 108 2.36 7.83 -16.91
CA ILE A 108 1.72 7.94 -18.23
C ILE A 108 0.33 8.55 -18.12
N LEU A 109 -0.62 7.91 -17.41
CA LEU A 109 -2.01 8.39 -17.39
C LEU A 109 -2.13 9.78 -16.76
N ARG A 110 -1.43 10.01 -15.64
CA ARG A 110 -1.43 11.32 -14.97
C ARG A 110 -0.73 12.41 -15.76
N VAL A 111 0.34 12.08 -16.49
CA VAL A 111 1.02 13.04 -17.38
C VAL A 111 0.13 13.38 -18.59
N VAL A 112 -0.51 12.39 -19.20
CA VAL A 112 -1.49 12.60 -20.28
C VAL A 112 -2.65 13.47 -19.80
N GLN A 113 -3.17 13.22 -18.59
CA GLN A 113 -4.19 14.05 -17.97
C GLN A 113 -3.73 15.51 -17.83
N SER A 114 -2.52 15.75 -17.31
CA SER A 114 -1.97 17.10 -17.17
C SER A 114 -1.82 17.82 -18.52
N ILE A 115 -1.35 17.12 -19.56
CA ILE A 115 -1.25 17.69 -20.92
C ILE A 115 -2.64 18.01 -21.48
N ALA A 116 -3.62 17.13 -21.29
CA ALA A 116 -4.99 17.35 -21.76
C ALA A 116 -5.63 18.56 -21.07
N ILE A 117 -5.41 18.74 -19.76
CA ILE A 117 -5.85 19.94 -19.03
C ILE A 117 -5.18 21.19 -19.60
N ARG A 118 -3.86 21.15 -19.83
CA ARG A 118 -3.11 22.26 -20.42
C ARG A 118 -3.69 22.68 -21.78
N LEU A 119 -3.94 21.72 -22.67
CA LEU A 119 -4.53 21.98 -24.00
C LEU A 119 -5.96 22.49 -23.90
N LEU A 120 -6.75 21.93 -22.99
CA LEU A 120 -8.12 22.39 -22.73
C LEU A 120 -8.14 23.84 -22.25
N VAL A 121 -7.28 24.22 -21.30
CA VAL A 121 -7.19 25.61 -20.83
C VAL A 121 -6.76 26.55 -21.96
N LYS A 122 -5.76 26.18 -22.76
CA LYS A 122 -5.33 26.99 -23.92
C LYS A 122 -6.42 27.15 -24.98
N SER A 123 -7.32 26.19 -25.10
CA SER A 123 -8.42 26.25 -26.06
C SER A 123 -9.50 27.29 -25.75
N PHE A 124 -9.51 27.84 -24.53
CA PHE A 124 -10.40 28.94 -24.14
C PHE A 124 -9.81 30.33 -24.39
N ASP A 125 -8.54 30.42 -24.80
CA ASP A 125 -7.96 31.69 -25.21
C ASP A 125 -8.66 32.18 -26.49
N SER A 126 -9.10 33.45 -26.49
CA SER A 126 -9.82 34.05 -27.61
C SER A 126 -8.99 34.15 -28.90
N THR A 127 -7.67 33.96 -28.79
CA THR A 127 -6.74 33.93 -29.94
C THR A 127 -6.57 32.53 -30.54
N ALA A 128 -7.05 31.47 -29.88
CA ALA A 128 -6.89 30.10 -30.34
C ALA A 128 -8.02 29.72 -31.31
N ASN A 129 -7.67 29.44 -32.57
CA ASN A 129 -8.60 28.88 -33.58
C ASN A 129 -8.83 27.37 -33.35
N ILE A 130 -9.24 26.98 -32.15
CA ILE A 130 -9.50 25.59 -31.78
C ILE A 130 -10.99 25.29 -31.92
N SER A 131 -11.33 24.18 -32.58
CA SER A 131 -12.73 23.81 -32.81
C SER A 131 -13.40 23.35 -31.52
N GLN A 132 -14.69 23.63 -31.35
CA GLN A 132 -15.49 23.13 -30.23
C GLN A 132 -15.41 21.59 -30.10
N ARG A 133 -15.25 20.87 -31.21
CA ARG A 133 -15.07 19.41 -31.20
C ARG A 133 -13.78 18.99 -30.49
N GLU A 134 -12.68 19.73 -30.69
CA GLU A 134 -11.38 19.44 -30.08
C GLU A 134 -11.42 19.72 -28.57
N GLN A 135 -12.10 20.80 -28.15
CA GLN A 135 -12.33 21.11 -26.73
C GLN A 135 -13.07 19.97 -26.02
N ILE A 136 -14.12 19.43 -26.64
CA ILE A 136 -14.88 18.29 -26.10
C ILE A 136 -13.99 17.04 -26.00
N VAL A 137 -13.12 16.80 -26.99
CA VAL A 137 -12.18 15.67 -26.95
C VAL A 137 -11.18 15.82 -25.80
N TYR A 138 -10.59 17.00 -25.60
CA TYR A 138 -9.69 17.24 -24.47
C TYR A 138 -10.40 17.06 -23.13
N ALA A 139 -11.61 17.60 -22.97
CA ALA A 139 -12.42 17.41 -21.76
C ALA A 139 -12.75 15.92 -21.52
N ALA A 140 -13.10 15.18 -22.57
CA ALA A 140 -13.36 13.75 -22.47
C ALA A 140 -12.10 12.99 -22.00
N ILE A 141 -10.93 13.29 -22.57
CA ILE A 141 -9.65 12.69 -22.15
C ILE A 141 -9.38 12.95 -20.66
N VAL A 142 -9.62 14.16 -20.17
CA VAL A 142 -9.46 14.50 -18.74
C VAL A 142 -10.40 13.67 -17.86
N CYS A 143 -11.68 13.56 -18.22
CA CYS A 143 -12.65 12.79 -17.45
C CYS A 143 -12.32 11.28 -17.45
N PHE A 144 -12.02 10.71 -18.61
CA PHE A 144 -11.70 9.28 -18.72
C PHE A 144 -10.40 8.95 -18.00
N SER A 145 -9.33 9.74 -18.19
CA SER A 145 -8.06 9.54 -17.48
C SER A 145 -8.23 9.66 -15.96
N ALA A 146 -9.02 10.63 -15.47
CA ALA A 146 -9.34 10.75 -14.05
C ALA A 146 -10.03 9.49 -13.50
N PHE A 147 -11.04 8.99 -14.22
CA PHE A 147 -11.76 7.78 -13.81
C PHE A 147 -10.84 6.55 -13.76
N PHE A 148 -10.07 6.31 -14.83
CA PHE A 148 -9.13 5.18 -14.89
C PHE A 148 -8.05 5.28 -13.81
N HIS A 149 -7.49 6.46 -13.57
CA HIS A 149 -6.54 6.69 -12.49
C HIS A 149 -7.10 6.26 -11.15
N ASN A 150 -8.31 6.73 -10.79
CA ASN A 150 -8.96 6.36 -9.53
C ASN A 150 -9.17 4.84 -9.41
N VAL A 151 -9.60 4.18 -10.49
CA VAL A 151 -9.74 2.72 -10.49
C VAL A 151 -8.40 2.05 -10.24
N VAL A 152 -7.34 2.41 -10.98
CA VAL A 152 -6.02 1.77 -10.89
C VAL A 152 -5.38 2.00 -9.52
N ILE A 153 -5.36 3.24 -9.03
CA ILE A 153 -4.74 3.58 -7.75
C ILE A 153 -5.41 2.84 -6.59
N HIS A 154 -6.74 2.81 -6.52
CA HIS A 154 -7.45 2.13 -5.43
C HIS A 154 -7.24 0.62 -5.44
N HIS A 155 -7.19 -0.02 -6.62
CA HIS A 155 -6.90 -1.45 -6.72
C HIS A 155 -5.46 -1.77 -6.35
N CYS A 156 -4.50 -0.98 -6.84
CA CYS A 156 -3.09 -1.16 -6.51
C CYS A 156 -2.84 -0.99 -5.00
N VAL A 157 -3.39 0.07 -4.40
CA VAL A 157 -3.28 0.32 -2.95
C VAL A 157 -3.94 -0.81 -2.15
N PHE A 158 -5.13 -1.26 -2.52
CA PHE A 158 -5.80 -2.39 -1.86
C PHE A 158 -4.94 -3.67 -1.89
N LEU A 159 -4.38 -4.02 -3.04
CA LEU A 159 -3.55 -5.21 -3.22
C LEU A 159 -2.19 -5.10 -2.49
N MET A 160 -1.58 -3.92 -2.50
CA MET A 160 -0.35 -3.64 -1.73
C MET A 160 -0.59 -3.71 -0.23
N PHE A 161 -1.69 -3.11 0.26
CA PHE A 161 -2.08 -3.18 1.66
C PHE A 161 -2.30 -4.63 2.10
N ARG A 162 -3.00 -5.42 1.29
CA ARG A 162 -3.21 -6.86 1.52
C ARG A 162 -1.89 -7.64 1.57
N THR A 163 -0.93 -7.29 0.72
CA THR A 163 0.41 -7.89 0.73
C THR A 163 1.16 -7.52 2.01
N GLY A 164 1.08 -6.26 2.45
CA GLY A 164 1.64 -5.79 3.72
C GLY A 164 1.07 -6.51 4.93
N GLN A 165 -0.25 -6.66 4.99
CA GLN A 165 -0.95 -7.43 6.02
C GLN A 165 -0.50 -8.89 6.05
N SER A 166 -0.34 -9.52 4.89
CA SER A 166 0.13 -10.91 4.78
C SER A 166 1.57 -11.06 5.26
N ALA A 167 2.45 -10.12 4.91
CA ALA A 167 3.81 -10.07 5.41
C ALA A 167 3.84 -9.90 6.94
N ARG A 168 2.98 -9.04 7.50
CA ARG A 168 2.84 -8.88 8.95
C ARG A 168 2.42 -10.18 9.62
N VAL A 169 1.37 -10.83 9.14
CA VAL A 169 0.89 -12.12 9.71
C VAL A 169 1.98 -13.19 9.66
N ALA A 170 2.68 -13.32 8.54
CA ALA A 170 3.77 -14.28 8.38
C ALA A 170 4.92 -14.02 9.36
N CYS A 171 5.35 -12.76 9.48
CA CYS A 171 6.40 -12.34 10.40
C CYS A 171 6.00 -12.56 11.86
N SER A 172 4.80 -12.14 12.27
CA SER A 172 4.32 -12.31 13.64
C SER A 172 4.22 -13.80 14.02
N ALA A 173 3.74 -14.65 13.11
CA ALA A 173 3.68 -16.09 13.35
C ALA A 173 5.08 -16.73 13.45
N LEU A 174 6.03 -16.31 12.61
CA LEU A 174 7.42 -16.78 12.68
C LEU A 174 8.10 -16.36 13.99
N LEU A 175 7.90 -15.10 14.40
CA LEU A 175 8.41 -14.57 15.66
C LEU A 175 7.81 -15.29 16.86
N TYR A 176 6.49 -15.53 16.86
CA TYR A 176 5.81 -16.29 17.90
C TYR A 176 6.37 -17.71 18.05
N ARG A 177 6.52 -18.44 16.93
CA ARG A 177 7.16 -19.77 16.91
C ARG A 177 8.58 -19.70 17.48
N LYS A 178 9.34 -18.66 17.13
CA LYS A 178 10.70 -18.48 17.65
C LYS A 178 10.69 -18.25 19.16
N THR A 179 9.80 -17.42 19.68
CA THR A 179 9.66 -17.17 21.12
C THR A 179 9.39 -18.45 21.89
N MET A 180 8.51 -19.32 21.39
CA MET A 180 8.17 -20.60 22.03
C MET A 180 9.34 -21.60 22.10
N THR A 181 10.42 -21.37 21.32
CA THR A 181 11.62 -22.23 21.31
C THR A 181 12.80 -21.65 22.11
N LEU A 182 12.68 -20.42 22.64
CA LEU A 182 13.73 -19.79 23.43
C LEU A 182 13.66 -20.27 24.89
N ASN A 183 14.82 -20.62 25.47
CA ASN A 183 14.91 -21.02 26.87
C ASN A 183 14.72 -19.82 27.81
N TYR A 184 14.18 -20.07 29.01
CA TYR A 184 13.78 -19.05 30.00
C TYR A 184 14.91 -18.08 30.43
N SER A 185 16.19 -18.49 30.31
CA SER A 185 17.36 -17.64 30.58
C SER A 185 17.44 -16.39 29.67
N SER A 186 16.74 -16.41 28.53
CA SER A 186 16.66 -15.32 27.55
C SER A 186 15.48 -14.36 27.79
N GLY A 187 14.96 -14.21 29.01
CA GLY A 187 13.78 -13.37 29.30
C GLY A 187 13.83 -11.94 28.75
N LYS A 188 15.03 -11.32 28.68
CA LYS A 188 15.24 -10.01 28.01
C LYS A 188 15.02 -10.08 26.50
N ASP A 189 15.41 -11.18 25.85
CA ASP A 189 15.22 -11.39 24.40
C ASP A 189 13.75 -11.60 24.08
N VAL A 190 12.99 -12.28 24.94
CA VAL A 190 11.54 -12.50 24.76
C VAL A 190 10.77 -11.19 24.82
N GLY A 191 11.06 -10.33 25.80
CA GLY A 191 10.44 -9.01 25.92
C GLY A 191 10.76 -8.11 24.73
N HIS A 192 12.01 -8.09 24.27
CA HIS A 192 12.41 -7.35 23.07
C HIS A 192 11.70 -7.86 21.81
N LEU A 193 11.57 -9.20 21.67
CA LEU A 193 10.90 -9.82 20.52
C LEU A 193 9.39 -9.52 20.50
N MET A 194 8.74 -9.46 21.66
CA MET A 194 7.34 -9.05 21.77
C MET A 194 7.14 -7.56 21.47
N ASN A 195 8.08 -6.70 21.87
CA ASN A 195 8.06 -5.31 21.48
C ASN A 195 8.23 -5.13 19.97
N LEU A 196 9.16 -5.89 19.36
CA LEU A 196 9.33 -5.93 17.90
C LEU A 196 8.03 -6.35 17.20
N MET A 197 7.37 -7.40 17.68
CA MET A 197 6.09 -7.88 17.15
C MET A 197 4.99 -6.80 17.22
N SER A 198 4.95 -6.06 18.32
CA SER A 198 3.88 -5.10 18.61
C SER A 198 4.08 -3.72 17.99
N ASN A 199 5.32 -3.30 17.68
CA ASN A 199 5.61 -1.96 17.17
C ASN A 199 6.15 -1.94 15.74
N ASP A 200 7.01 -2.89 15.35
CA ASP A 200 7.72 -2.81 14.08
C ASP A 200 6.97 -3.49 12.95
N VAL A 201 6.22 -4.55 13.25
CA VAL A 201 5.49 -5.30 12.22
C VAL A 201 4.28 -4.50 11.68
N PHE A 202 3.75 -3.54 12.45
CA PHE A 202 2.72 -2.62 11.96
C PHE A 202 3.19 -1.72 10.82
N ARG A 203 4.50 -1.49 10.69
CA ARG A 203 5.04 -0.68 9.58
C ARG A 203 4.87 -1.34 8.21
N PHE A 204 4.67 -2.66 8.15
CA PHE A 204 4.40 -3.36 6.88
C PHE A 204 3.03 -2.97 6.27
N ASP A 205 2.08 -2.53 7.09
CA ASP A 205 0.71 -2.24 6.67
C ASP A 205 0.68 -1.07 5.68
N TYR A 206 1.41 0.00 6.00
CA TYR A 206 1.49 1.21 5.16
C TYR A 206 2.82 1.34 4.42
N GLY A 207 3.91 0.80 4.96
CA GLY A 207 5.26 0.99 4.40
C GLY A 207 5.37 0.50 2.96
N LEU A 208 4.73 -0.64 2.62
CA LEU A 208 4.78 -1.17 1.26
C LEU A 208 4.10 -0.25 0.23
N ILE A 209 3.09 0.52 0.62
CA ILE A 209 2.40 1.46 -0.29
C ILE A 209 3.35 2.58 -0.74
N PHE A 210 4.25 3.02 0.13
CA PHE A 210 5.13 4.16 -0.14
C PHE A 210 6.45 3.78 -0.82
N ILE A 211 6.90 2.52 -0.75
CA ILE A 211 8.15 2.07 -1.39
C ILE A 211 8.21 2.39 -2.89
N PRO A 212 7.17 2.14 -3.71
CA PRO A 212 7.20 2.46 -5.15
C PRO A 212 7.36 3.96 -5.40
N TYR A 213 6.79 4.81 -4.54
CA TYR A 213 6.88 6.26 -4.65
C TYR A 213 8.30 6.80 -4.46
N LEU A 214 9.22 6.03 -3.85
CA LEU A 214 10.64 6.40 -3.82
C LEU A 214 11.26 6.53 -5.23
N VAL A 215 10.72 5.80 -6.21
CA VAL A 215 11.18 5.85 -7.61
C VAL A 215 10.22 6.68 -8.46
N ILE A 216 8.91 6.50 -8.27
CA ILE A 216 7.89 7.19 -9.08
C ILE A 216 7.92 8.70 -8.84
N ALA A 217 7.96 9.15 -7.58
CA ALA A 217 7.83 10.58 -7.28
C ALA A 217 8.98 11.43 -7.85
N PRO A 218 10.26 11.04 -7.76
CA PRO A 218 11.34 11.78 -8.42
C PRO A 218 11.18 11.85 -9.94
N LEU A 219 10.84 10.73 -10.59
CA LEU A 219 10.64 10.68 -12.04
C LEU A 219 9.50 11.60 -12.48
N GLN A 220 8.36 11.53 -11.80
CA GLN A 220 7.18 12.35 -12.07
C GLN A 220 7.47 13.85 -11.81
N THR A 221 8.21 14.15 -10.74
CA THR A 221 8.62 15.52 -10.40
C THR A 221 9.46 16.14 -11.53
N LEU A 222 10.40 15.39 -12.10
CA LEU A 222 11.21 15.88 -13.22
C LEU A 222 10.36 16.24 -14.45
N VAL A 223 9.34 15.43 -14.76
CA VAL A 223 8.42 15.70 -15.87
C VAL A 223 7.61 16.98 -15.62
N TYR A 224 7.09 17.18 -14.41
CA TYR A 224 6.32 18.39 -14.08
C TYR A 224 7.19 19.64 -13.98
N ILE A 225 8.44 19.52 -13.54
CA ILE A 225 9.43 20.60 -13.62
C ILE A 225 9.62 21.01 -15.08
N TYR A 226 9.78 20.06 -16.01
CA TYR A 226 9.89 20.37 -17.43
C TYR A 226 8.65 21.10 -17.99
N PHE A 227 7.44 20.65 -17.64
CA PHE A 227 6.22 21.36 -18.06
C PHE A 227 6.09 22.75 -17.47
N LEU A 228 6.52 22.94 -16.23
CA LEU A 228 6.50 24.25 -15.59
C LEU A 228 7.52 25.20 -16.23
N TYR A 229 8.70 24.68 -16.59
CA TYR A 229 9.70 25.43 -17.34
C TYR A 229 9.17 25.91 -18.69
N ASP A 230 8.44 25.05 -19.41
CA ASP A 230 7.85 25.38 -20.71
C ASP A 230 6.77 26.48 -20.61
N GLU A 231 6.05 26.58 -19.49
CA GLU A 231 5.00 27.59 -19.30
C GLU A 231 5.49 28.94 -18.74
N ILE A 232 6.38 28.92 -17.74
CA ILE A 232 6.79 30.15 -17.03
C ILE A 232 8.30 30.40 -17.01
N GLY A 233 9.08 29.57 -17.70
CA GLY A 233 10.54 29.70 -17.79
C GLY A 233 11.22 29.63 -16.43
N LEU A 234 12.27 30.44 -16.24
CA LEU A 234 13.09 30.45 -15.02
C LEU A 234 12.34 30.93 -13.76
N ALA A 235 11.16 31.54 -13.90
CA ALA A 235 10.34 31.97 -12.77
C ALA A 235 9.92 30.80 -11.86
N MET A 236 9.88 29.57 -12.41
CA MET A 236 9.60 28.34 -11.66
C MET A 236 10.57 28.09 -10.50
N LEU A 237 11.81 28.59 -10.59
CA LEU A 237 12.85 28.35 -9.59
C LEU A 237 12.47 28.91 -8.22
N GLY A 238 11.70 30.00 -8.19
CA GLY A 238 11.17 30.54 -6.94
C GLY A 238 10.22 29.56 -6.25
N GLY A 239 9.32 28.93 -7.00
CA GLY A 239 8.40 27.91 -6.47
C GLY A 239 9.13 26.66 -5.98
N ILE A 240 10.11 26.17 -6.75
CA ILE A 240 10.95 25.04 -6.34
C ILE A 240 11.73 25.37 -5.07
N GLY A 241 12.36 26.54 -5.00
CA GLY A 241 13.08 27.01 -3.81
C GLY A 241 12.18 27.08 -2.57
N PHE A 242 10.94 27.53 -2.73
CA PHE A 242 9.95 27.56 -1.66
C PHE A 242 9.58 26.15 -1.15
N VAL A 243 9.39 25.19 -2.04
CA VAL A 243 9.12 23.78 -1.67
C VAL A 243 10.29 23.19 -0.86
N PHE A 244 11.53 23.41 -1.33
CA PHE A 244 12.73 22.95 -0.60
C PHE A 244 12.90 23.62 0.75
N LEU A 245 12.46 24.87 0.91
CA LEU A 245 12.48 25.57 2.19
C LEU A 245 11.45 25.00 3.18
N ILE A 246 10.27 24.59 2.71
CA ILE A 246 9.22 24.00 3.55
C ILE A 246 9.54 22.57 3.97
N MET A 247 10.19 21.77 3.13
CA MET A 247 10.49 20.37 3.40
C MET A 247 11.19 20.11 4.76
N PRO A 248 12.24 20.84 5.17
CA PRO A 248 12.85 20.66 6.49
C PRO A 248 11.94 21.10 7.65
N LEU A 249 11.05 22.08 7.43
CA LEU A 249 10.06 22.49 8.42
C LEU A 249 9.04 21.37 8.67
N GLN A 250 8.53 20.75 7.60
CA GLN A 250 7.65 19.59 7.69
C GLN A 250 8.34 18.42 8.39
N GLY A 251 9.61 18.15 8.07
CA GLY A 251 10.40 17.11 8.74
C GLY A 251 10.58 17.34 10.24
N LYS A 252 10.83 18.58 10.66
CA LYS A 252 10.91 18.94 12.09
C LYS A 252 9.56 18.80 12.79
N LEU A 253 8.47 19.26 12.18
CA LEU A 253 7.13 19.14 12.77
C LEU A 253 6.72 17.67 12.96
N LEU A 254 7.09 16.81 12.00
CA LEU A 254 6.82 15.36 12.03
C LEU A 254 7.77 14.60 12.96
N SER A 255 8.96 15.13 13.27
CA SER A 255 9.79 14.57 14.34
C SER A 255 9.08 14.79 15.68
N GLY A 256 8.84 13.70 16.41
CA GLY A 256 7.91 13.63 17.54
C GLY A 256 8.13 14.64 18.68
N ASP A 257 9.26 15.33 18.69
CA ASP A 257 9.57 16.40 19.64
C ASP A 257 8.58 17.57 19.55
N THR A 258 8.08 17.92 18.36
CA THR A 258 7.15 19.05 18.20
C THR A 258 5.70 18.68 18.52
N LEU A 259 5.30 17.43 18.26
CA LEU A 259 3.97 16.90 18.54
C LEU A 259 3.74 16.71 20.05
N ASN A 260 4.78 16.30 20.78
CA ASN A 260 4.74 16.21 22.23
C ASN A 260 4.64 17.59 22.90
N ILE A 261 5.24 18.63 22.33
CA ILE A 261 5.15 20.01 22.84
C ILE A 261 3.76 20.62 22.60
N LEU A 262 3.12 20.33 21.45
CA LEU A 262 1.78 20.81 21.13
C LEU A 262 0.65 20.06 21.85
N LEU A 263 0.85 18.78 22.21
CA LEU A 263 -0.10 18.01 22.99
C LEU A 263 0.04 18.21 24.52
N SER A 264 1.09 18.89 24.96
CA SER A 264 1.33 19.22 26.37
C SER A 264 1.07 20.70 26.71
N ALA A 265 0.62 21.50 25.74
CA ALA A 265 0.12 22.87 25.90
C ALA A 265 -1.40 22.90 25.79
#